data_AF-A0A1X0P9G2-F1
#
_entry.id   AF-A0A1X0P9G2-F1
#
_cell.length_a   1.000
_cell.length_b   1.000
_cell.length_c   1.000
_cell.angle_alpha   90.00
_cell.angle_beta   90.00
_cell.angle_gamma   90.00
#
_symmetry.space_group_name_H-M   'P 1'
#
loop_
_entity.id
_entity.type
_entity.pdbx_description
1 polymer ?
#
loop_
_entity_poly.entity_id
_entity_poly.type
_entity_poly.pdbx_seq_one_letter_code
_entity_poly.pdbx_strand_id
1 'polypeptide(L)'
;MFRRYYPLFSLKPVGVFPNLNSAFPTLREVCEKSGTPKDLVEEVLEQIREAELHDAIVPHFEITCVRVYSPPPLEDGEFSSMVLFRGTPDTNVEKRVNDENQQLYFSSSLRVALPYGQIQENDGNYRITLCRVARRPGRQLFNKAVASEDDLKLLDSVQGDMNLFSHAKAEQCRQDSPGVEPIFDGVVDWIDDGASYCFDSHHARMHTILSIDTRC
;
A
#
# COMPACT_ATOMS: atom_id res chain seq x y z
N MET A 1 5.49 -10.91 22.28
CA MET A 1 4.91 -12.02 21.50
C MET A 1 3.40 -11.91 21.55
N PHE A 2 2.76 -11.23 20.59
CA PHE A 2 1.31 -11.12 20.48
C PHE A 2 0.84 -11.94 19.27
N ARG A 3 0.54 -13.22 19.48
CA ARG A 3 -0.29 -13.98 18.53
C ARG A 3 -1.74 -13.57 18.77
N ARG A 4 -2.19 -12.47 18.18
CA ARG A 4 -3.62 -12.25 17.96
C ARG A 4 -4.03 -13.21 16.84
N TYR A 5 -4.81 -14.22 17.19
CA TYR A 5 -5.57 -15.00 16.21
C TYR A 5 -6.55 -14.05 15.53
N TYR A 6 -6.13 -13.44 14.43
CA TYR A 6 -7.08 -12.81 13.53
C TYR A 6 -7.91 -13.94 12.93
N PRO A 7 -9.25 -13.90 13.01
CA PRO A 7 -10.07 -14.87 12.29
C PRO A 7 -9.62 -14.83 10.82
N LEU A 8 -9.43 -16.01 10.21
CA LEU A 8 -9.18 -16.12 8.78
C LEU A 8 -10.27 -15.31 8.07
N PHE A 9 -9.91 -14.10 7.63
CA PHE A 9 -10.81 -13.27 6.86
C PHE A 9 -11.08 -14.03 5.58
N SER A 10 -12.35 -14.39 5.38
CA SER A 10 -12.77 -14.96 4.11
C SER A 10 -12.48 -13.88 3.05
N LEU A 11 -11.53 -14.17 2.16
CA LEU A 11 -11.18 -13.36 0.98
C LEU A 11 -12.32 -13.35 -0.06
N LYS A 12 -13.57 -13.44 0.38
CA LYS A 12 -14.72 -13.42 -0.52
C LYS A 12 -15.05 -11.97 -0.85
N PRO A 13 -15.11 -11.59 -2.13
CA PRO A 13 -15.56 -10.26 -2.50
C PRO A 13 -17.01 -10.05 -2.09
N VAL A 14 -17.33 -8.83 -1.63
CA VAL A 14 -18.70 -8.37 -1.38
C VAL A 14 -19.45 -8.21 -2.69
N GLY A 15 -18.73 -7.83 -3.75
CA GLY A 15 -19.27 -7.72 -5.11
C GLY A 15 -18.20 -7.92 -6.17
N VAL A 16 -18.64 -8.42 -7.33
CA VAL A 16 -17.84 -8.56 -8.55
C VAL A 16 -18.54 -7.77 -9.64
N PHE A 17 -17.79 -6.93 -10.33
CA PHE A 17 -18.29 -5.91 -11.23
C PHE A 17 -17.54 -5.98 -12.56
N PRO A 18 -18.22 -5.68 -13.68
CA PRO A 18 -17.60 -5.69 -15.00
C PRO A 18 -16.67 -4.48 -15.25
N ASN A 19 -16.82 -3.40 -14.48
CA ASN A 19 -16.04 -2.17 -14.61
C ASN A 19 -16.01 -1.38 -13.29
N LEU A 20 -15.22 -0.32 -13.24
CA LEU A 20 -15.01 0.49 -12.03
C LEU A 20 -16.22 1.36 -11.71
N ASN A 21 -16.81 2.00 -12.71
CA ASN A 21 -18.02 2.81 -12.55
C ASN A 21 -19.15 2.07 -11.81
N SER A 22 -19.40 0.82 -12.15
CA SER A 22 -20.42 -0.01 -11.48
C SER A 22 -20.01 -0.45 -10.06
N ALA A 23 -18.72 -0.48 -9.75
CA ALA A 23 -18.19 -0.84 -8.42
C ALA A 23 -18.18 0.34 -7.42
N PHE A 24 -18.17 1.60 -7.88
CA PHE A 24 -18.02 2.77 -7.01
C PHE A 24 -19.02 2.90 -5.87
N PRO A 25 -20.33 2.65 -6.04
CA PRO A 25 -21.27 2.73 -4.93
C PRO A 25 -20.91 1.76 -3.80
N THR A 26 -20.59 0.52 -4.16
CA THR A 26 -20.19 -0.52 -3.20
C THR A 26 -18.83 -0.20 -2.57
N LEU A 27 -17.87 0.33 -3.34
CA LEU A 27 -16.57 0.74 -2.83
C LEU A 27 -16.70 1.84 -1.76
N ARG A 28 -17.52 2.88 -2.01
CA ARG A 28 -17.80 3.92 -1.02
C ARG A 28 -18.42 3.34 0.25
N GLU A 29 -19.41 2.48 0.10
CA GLU A 29 -20.12 1.86 1.22
C GLU A 29 -19.18 1.02 2.10
N VAL A 30 -18.33 0.17 1.51
CA VAL A 30 -17.40 -0.65 2.30
C VAL A 30 -16.32 0.20 2.98
N CYS A 31 -15.85 1.26 2.31
CA CYS A 31 -14.89 2.19 2.90
C CYS A 31 -15.48 2.93 4.10
N GLU A 32 -16.69 3.47 3.97
CA GLU A 32 -17.42 4.16 5.04
C GLU A 32 -17.65 3.23 6.24
N LYS A 33 -18.18 2.02 6.01
CA LYS A 33 -18.40 1.01 7.06
C LYS A 33 -17.12 0.59 7.78
N SER A 34 -16.00 0.63 7.09
CA SER A 34 -14.70 0.26 7.65
C SER A 34 -14.01 1.39 8.41
N GLY A 35 -14.55 2.61 8.39
CA GLY A 35 -13.94 3.80 8.97
C GLY A 35 -12.79 4.39 8.14
N THR A 36 -12.69 4.07 6.85
CA THR A 36 -11.66 4.66 5.98
C THR A 36 -12.00 6.14 5.73
N PRO A 37 -11.07 7.09 5.94
CA PRO A 37 -11.32 8.52 5.72
C PRO A 37 -11.83 8.81 4.30
N LYS A 38 -12.87 9.63 4.19
CA LYS A 38 -13.58 9.89 2.94
C LYS A 38 -12.70 10.58 1.90
N ASP A 39 -11.88 11.52 2.32
CA ASP A 39 -10.89 12.23 1.51
C ASP A 39 -9.94 11.27 0.79
N LEU A 40 -9.34 10.33 1.52
CA LEU A 40 -8.44 9.32 0.94
C LEU A 40 -9.15 8.43 -0.10
N VAL A 41 -10.45 8.17 0.10
CA VAL A 41 -11.23 7.35 -0.82
C VAL A 41 -11.59 8.13 -2.08
N GLU A 42 -12.03 9.38 -1.95
CA GLU A 42 -12.40 10.18 -3.13
C GLU A 42 -11.20 10.51 -4.02
N GLU A 43 -10.02 10.78 -3.44
CA GLU A 43 -8.78 10.98 -4.23
C GLU A 43 -8.45 9.75 -5.09
N VAL A 44 -8.55 8.56 -4.50
CA VAL A 44 -8.34 7.30 -5.21
C VAL A 44 -9.40 7.06 -6.26
N LEU A 45 -10.68 7.34 -5.95
CA LEU A 45 -11.77 7.22 -6.91
C LEU A 45 -11.59 8.15 -8.10
N GLU A 46 -11.04 9.35 -7.90
CA GLU A 46 -10.73 10.29 -8.98
C GLU A 46 -9.63 9.75 -9.89
N GLN A 47 -8.51 9.27 -9.35
CA GLN A 47 -7.44 8.63 -10.13
C GLN A 47 -7.96 7.44 -10.96
N ILE A 48 -8.86 6.65 -10.37
CA ILE A 48 -9.48 5.49 -11.02
C ILE A 48 -10.45 5.93 -12.13
N ARG A 49 -11.23 7.00 -11.92
CA ARG A 49 -12.12 7.57 -12.96
C ARG A 49 -11.34 8.11 -14.14
N GLU A 50 -10.26 8.83 -13.89
CA GLU A 50 -9.40 9.37 -14.94
C GLU A 50 -8.79 8.25 -15.78
N ALA A 51 -8.39 7.15 -15.14
CA ALA A 51 -7.87 5.97 -15.84
C ALA A 51 -8.91 5.28 -16.76
N GLU A 52 -10.22 5.39 -16.48
CA GLU A 52 -11.29 4.80 -17.30
C GLU A 52 -11.76 5.76 -18.42
N LEU A 53 -11.69 7.07 -18.19
CA LEU A 53 -12.25 8.09 -19.09
C LEU A 53 -11.28 8.58 -20.17
N HIS A 54 -9.99 8.29 -20.08
CA HIS A 54 -8.99 8.81 -21.01
C HIS A 54 -8.13 7.68 -21.59
N ASP A 55 -7.85 7.74 -22.90
CA ASP A 55 -6.68 7.13 -23.56
C ASP A 55 -5.33 7.70 -23.02
N ALA A 56 -5.35 8.38 -21.87
CA ALA A 56 -4.23 9.18 -21.38
C ALA A 56 -3.51 8.47 -20.24
N ILE A 57 -2.32 7.96 -20.58
CA ILE A 57 -1.16 7.87 -19.67
C ILE A 57 -1.40 6.94 -18.47
N VAL A 58 -2.05 5.82 -18.76
CA VAL A 58 -2.01 4.59 -18.00
C VAL A 58 -1.61 3.54 -19.05
N PRO A 59 -0.73 2.57 -18.76
CA PRO A 59 -0.50 1.51 -19.75
C PRO A 59 -1.87 0.95 -20.16
N HIS A 60 -2.11 0.74 -21.46
CA HIS A 60 -3.44 0.35 -21.92
C HIS A 60 -3.87 -0.92 -21.19
N PHE A 61 -4.86 -0.79 -20.31
CA PHE A 61 -5.40 -1.88 -19.52
C PHE A 61 -6.84 -2.11 -19.93
N GLU A 62 -7.10 -3.24 -20.53
CA GLU A 62 -8.47 -3.74 -20.61
C GLU A 62 -8.87 -4.25 -19.23
N ILE A 63 -9.79 -3.55 -18.56
CA ILE A 63 -10.37 -4.02 -17.29
C ILE A 63 -11.26 -5.22 -17.60
N THR A 64 -10.92 -6.37 -17.04
CA THR A 64 -11.67 -7.62 -17.23
C THR A 64 -12.59 -7.93 -16.06
N CYS A 65 -12.21 -7.49 -14.85
CA CYS A 65 -12.95 -7.80 -13.63
C CYS A 65 -12.59 -6.84 -12.50
N VAL A 66 -13.59 -6.36 -11.78
CA VAL A 66 -13.41 -5.56 -10.57
C VAL A 66 -14.03 -6.30 -9.39
N ARG A 67 -13.28 -6.45 -8.29
CA ARG A 67 -13.73 -7.10 -7.05
C ARG A 67 -13.62 -6.13 -5.89
N VAL A 68 -14.71 -5.96 -5.14
CA VAL A 68 -14.75 -5.12 -3.93
C VAL A 68 -14.81 -6.00 -2.70
N TYR A 69 -14.01 -5.66 -1.69
CA TYR A 69 -13.88 -6.38 -0.43
C TYR A 69 -14.22 -5.46 0.74
N SER A 70 -14.73 -6.03 1.83
CA SER A 70 -14.98 -5.29 3.06
C SER A 70 -13.81 -5.51 4.02
N PRO A 71 -12.93 -4.52 4.21
CA PRO A 71 -11.92 -4.60 5.25
C PRO A 71 -12.57 -4.53 6.64
N PRO A 72 -11.94 -5.08 7.69
CA PRO A 72 -12.43 -4.93 9.06
C PRO A 72 -12.57 -3.45 9.43
N PRO A 73 -13.51 -3.06 10.30
CA PRO A 73 -13.52 -1.72 10.87
C PRO A 73 -12.18 -1.36 11.52
N LEU A 74 -11.77 -0.10 11.40
CA LEU A 74 -10.66 0.40 12.22
C LEU A 74 -11.06 0.32 13.71
N GLU A 75 -10.17 -0.24 14.53
CA GLU A 75 -10.34 -0.21 15.99
C GLU A 75 -10.20 1.26 16.45
N ASP A 76 -11.00 1.70 17.43
CA ASP A 76 -10.91 3.05 18.00
C ASP A 76 -9.49 3.30 18.55
N GLY A 77 -8.80 4.32 18.01
CA GLY A 77 -7.48 4.78 18.47
C GLY A 77 -6.39 4.86 17.39
N GLU A 78 -5.85 6.07 17.20
CA GLU A 78 -4.51 6.46 16.72
C GLU A 78 -3.82 5.75 15.53
N PHE A 79 -4.49 4.94 14.71
CA PHE A 79 -3.87 4.45 13.47
C PHE A 79 -3.88 5.56 12.40
N SER A 80 -2.71 5.87 11.83
CA SER A 80 -2.64 6.63 10.58
C SER A 80 -3.04 5.69 9.44
N SER A 81 -4.16 5.99 8.78
CA SER A 81 -4.65 5.20 7.65
C SER A 81 -4.16 5.82 6.34
N MET A 82 -3.73 4.96 5.43
CA MET A 82 -3.39 5.30 4.05
C MET A 82 -4.19 4.40 3.13
N VAL A 83 -4.51 4.89 1.93
CA VAL A 83 -5.13 4.10 0.87
C VAL A 83 -4.16 4.10 -0.30
N LEU A 84 -3.59 2.94 -0.60
CA LEU A 84 -2.48 2.82 -1.54
C LEU A 84 -2.72 1.70 -2.55
N PHE A 85 -2.19 1.87 -3.75
CA PHE A 85 -2.24 0.88 -4.80
C PHE A 85 -1.05 -0.08 -4.73
N ARG A 86 -1.26 -1.32 -5.17
CA ARG A 86 -0.22 -2.33 -5.38
C ARG A 86 -0.56 -3.11 -6.64
N GLY A 87 0.35 -3.15 -7.59
CA GLY A 87 0.21 -3.94 -8.80
C GLY A 87 1.09 -5.18 -8.78
N THR A 88 0.55 -6.29 -9.27
CA THR A 88 1.28 -7.57 -9.40
C THR A 88 0.95 -8.20 -10.76
N PRO A 89 1.90 -8.90 -11.40
CA PRO A 89 1.56 -9.83 -12.49
C PRO A 89 0.47 -10.81 -12.03
N ASP A 90 -0.36 -11.31 -12.94
CA ASP A 90 -1.42 -12.33 -12.70
C ASP A 90 -0.85 -13.71 -12.35
N THR A 91 0.07 -13.75 -11.40
CA THR A 91 0.37 -14.90 -10.58
C THR A 91 -0.50 -14.77 -9.34
N ASN A 92 -1.56 -15.58 -9.26
CA ASN A 92 -2.43 -15.78 -8.09
C ASN A 92 -1.92 -15.06 -6.83
N VAL A 93 -2.43 -13.86 -6.53
CA VAL A 93 -2.15 -13.15 -5.25
C VAL A 93 -2.59 -14.02 -4.05
N GLU A 94 -3.44 -15.02 -4.28
CA GLU A 94 -3.80 -16.06 -3.31
C GLU A 94 -2.65 -17.04 -3.00
N LYS A 95 -1.59 -17.09 -3.83
CA LYS A 95 -0.33 -17.76 -3.47
C LYS A 95 0.50 -16.84 -2.58
N ARG A 96 0.23 -16.98 -1.28
CA ARG A 96 1.08 -16.67 -0.13
C ARG A 96 1.36 -15.17 0.12
N VAL A 97 0.42 -14.52 0.81
CA VAL A 97 0.80 -13.59 1.89
C VAL A 97 1.07 -14.42 3.16
N ASN A 98 2.04 -15.34 3.07
CA ASN A 98 2.41 -16.25 4.15
C ASN A 98 3.92 -16.38 4.33
N ASP A 99 4.71 -15.56 3.62
CA ASP A 99 6.12 -15.37 3.97
C ASP A 99 6.18 -14.28 5.03
N GLU A 100 6.41 -14.72 6.26
CA GLU A 100 6.43 -13.92 7.48
C GLU A 100 7.59 -12.90 7.55
N ASN A 101 8.11 -12.39 6.42
CA ASN A 101 9.19 -11.38 6.36
C ASN A 101 9.25 -10.66 5.00
N GLN A 102 8.12 -10.45 4.32
CA GLN A 102 8.13 -9.78 3.03
C GLN A 102 7.95 -8.26 3.17
N GLN A 103 8.88 -7.51 2.58
CA GLN A 103 8.69 -6.09 2.28
C GLN A 103 7.56 -5.96 1.26
N LEU A 104 6.53 -5.19 1.62
CA LEU A 104 5.37 -4.95 0.79
C LEU A 104 5.41 -3.54 0.25
N TYR A 105 5.26 -3.48 -1.06
CA TYR A 105 5.50 -2.32 -1.88
C TYR A 105 4.18 -1.78 -2.41
N PHE A 106 3.98 -0.49 -2.26
CA PHE A 106 2.76 0.25 -2.59
C PHE A 106 3.08 1.57 -3.29
N SER A 107 2.07 2.17 -3.90
CA SER A 107 2.13 3.46 -4.56
C SER A 107 0.94 4.33 -4.15
N SER A 108 1.14 5.64 -4.02
CA SER A 108 0.03 6.62 -3.91
C SER A 108 -0.71 6.84 -5.23
N SER A 109 -0.11 6.41 -6.35
CA SER A 109 -0.59 6.68 -7.70
C SER A 109 -0.83 5.39 -8.48
N LEU A 110 -2.03 5.29 -9.07
CA LEU A 110 -2.40 4.16 -9.94
C LEU A 110 -1.41 3.99 -11.11
N ARG A 111 -0.89 5.09 -11.64
CA ARG A 111 0.02 5.11 -12.82
C ARG A 111 1.31 4.34 -12.57
N VAL A 112 1.80 4.37 -11.34
CA VAL A 112 3.08 3.76 -10.93
C VAL A 112 2.90 2.61 -9.95
N ALA A 113 1.65 2.18 -9.74
CA ALA A 113 1.32 1.07 -8.86
C ALA A 113 1.73 -0.29 -9.43
N LEU A 114 1.76 -0.41 -10.75
CA LEU A 114 2.09 -1.63 -11.46
C LEU A 114 3.60 -1.85 -11.51
N PRO A 115 3.99 -3.12 -11.39
CA PRO A 115 4.98 -3.58 -10.43
C PRO A 115 6.23 -2.71 -10.52
N TYR A 116 6.46 -1.90 -9.49
CA TYR A 116 7.71 -1.20 -9.21
C TYR A 116 8.70 -1.15 -10.38
N GLY A 117 8.49 -0.17 -11.27
CA GLY A 117 9.39 0.10 -12.38
C GLY A 117 9.04 -0.66 -13.65
N GLN A 118 8.30 0.03 -14.53
CA GLN A 118 8.06 -0.30 -15.93
C GLN A 118 7.27 -1.59 -16.18
N ILE A 119 6.05 -1.41 -16.69
CA ILE A 119 5.48 -2.39 -17.60
C ILE A 119 6.45 -2.47 -18.76
N GLN A 120 7.22 -3.56 -18.83
CA GLN A 120 7.67 -4.01 -20.14
C GLN A 120 6.38 -4.26 -20.92
N GLU A 121 6.23 -3.63 -22.08
CA GLU A 121 5.13 -3.79 -23.05
C GLU A 121 5.04 -5.25 -23.56
N ASN A 122 4.98 -6.20 -22.64
CA ASN A 122 4.84 -7.61 -22.88
C ASN A 122 3.40 -7.96 -22.53
N ASP A 123 2.70 -8.61 -23.46
CA ASP A 123 1.36 -9.16 -23.28
C ASP A 123 1.26 -9.86 -21.92
N GLY A 124 0.33 -9.39 -21.08
CA GLY A 124 0.31 -9.82 -19.68
C GLY A 124 -1.00 -9.48 -18.98
N ASN A 125 -1.50 -10.44 -18.21
CA ASN A 125 -2.55 -10.15 -17.25
C ASN A 125 -1.89 -9.57 -15.98
N TYR A 126 -2.49 -8.54 -15.40
CA TYR A 126 -2.07 -7.95 -14.14
C TYR A 126 -3.24 -7.83 -13.18
N ARG A 127 -2.93 -7.73 -11.89
CA ARG A 127 -3.88 -7.36 -10.86
C ARG A 127 -3.41 -6.10 -10.16
N ILE A 128 -4.26 -5.07 -10.18
CA ILE A 128 -4.10 -3.86 -9.37
C ILE A 128 -4.96 -4.03 -8.13
N THR A 129 -4.36 -3.87 -6.95
CA THR A 129 -5.04 -3.96 -5.67
C THR A 129 -4.99 -2.61 -4.98
N LEU A 130 -6.15 -2.13 -4.52
CA LEU A 130 -6.22 -1.01 -3.59
C LEU A 130 -6.25 -1.56 -2.17
N CYS A 131 -5.34 -1.09 -1.34
CA CYS A 131 -5.20 -1.53 0.04
C CYS A 131 -5.37 -0.36 1.00
N ARG A 132 -6.09 -0.61 2.10
CA ARG A 132 -6.02 0.20 3.30
C ARG A 132 -4.81 -0.25 4.10
N VAL A 133 -3.88 0.66 4.35
CA VAL A 133 -2.69 0.46 5.18
C VAL A 133 -2.88 1.23 6.48
N ALA A 134 -3.09 0.52 7.58
CA ALA A 134 -3.20 1.12 8.91
C ALA A 134 -1.85 0.99 9.64
N ARG A 135 -1.22 2.14 9.87
CA ARG A 135 0.11 2.28 10.49
C ARG A 135 0.00 2.47 12.00
N ARG A 136 0.97 1.96 12.74
CA ARG A 136 0.94 2.00 14.21
C ARG A 136 1.08 3.44 14.72
N PRO A 137 0.39 3.80 15.82
CA PRO A 137 0.54 5.10 16.47
C PRO A 137 2.01 5.43 16.79
N GLY A 138 2.39 6.69 16.63
CA GLY A 138 3.72 7.19 16.97
C GLY A 138 4.87 6.72 16.07
N ARG A 139 4.60 6.00 14.97
CA ARG A 139 5.61 5.59 13.98
C ARG A 139 5.70 6.56 12.81
N GLN A 140 6.90 6.68 12.25
CA GLN A 140 7.20 7.58 11.13
C GLN A 140 7.58 6.80 9.87
N LEU A 141 7.41 7.44 8.70
CA LEU A 141 7.99 6.94 7.46
C LEU A 141 9.38 7.55 7.30
N PHE A 142 10.36 6.72 6.95
CA PHE A 142 11.65 7.23 6.55
C PHE A 142 11.55 7.79 5.13
N ASN A 143 11.73 9.11 4.97
CA ASN A 143 11.59 9.80 3.69
C ASN A 143 12.95 9.97 3.01
N LYS A 144 13.20 9.19 1.96
CA LYS A 144 14.48 9.19 1.24
C LYS A 144 14.81 10.53 0.57
N ALA A 145 13.80 11.31 0.17
CA ALA A 145 14.02 12.56 -0.56
C ALA A 145 14.58 13.69 0.32
N VAL A 146 14.42 13.60 1.65
CA VAL A 146 14.92 14.60 2.60
C VAL A 146 15.97 14.02 3.56
N ALA A 147 16.31 12.73 3.39
CA ALA A 147 17.29 12.04 4.20
C ALA A 147 18.71 12.52 3.88
N SER A 148 19.57 12.54 4.88
CA SER A 148 21.01 12.78 4.68
C SER A 148 21.66 11.60 3.94
N GLU A 149 22.82 11.82 3.31
CA GLU A 149 23.58 10.70 2.71
C GLU A 149 23.96 9.63 3.75
N ASP A 150 24.24 10.01 4.98
CA ASP A 150 24.60 9.08 6.05
C ASP A 150 23.40 8.24 6.47
N ASP A 151 22.19 8.81 6.46
CA ASP A 151 20.94 8.11 6.71
C ASP A 151 20.65 7.09 5.61
N LEU A 152 20.89 7.47 4.35
CA LEU A 152 20.71 6.58 3.20
C LEU A 152 21.72 5.42 3.24
N LYS A 153 23.00 5.70 3.52
CA LYS A 153 24.03 4.66 3.70
C LYS A 153 23.68 3.72 4.86
N LEU A 154 23.14 4.26 5.95
CA LEU A 154 22.71 3.46 7.08
C LEU A 154 21.54 2.53 6.71
N LEU A 155 20.54 3.05 5.98
CA LEU A 155 19.42 2.26 5.47
C LEU A 155 19.91 1.11 4.58
N ASP A 156 20.83 1.39 3.66
CA ASP A 156 21.41 0.39 2.77
C ASP A 156 22.22 -0.66 3.55
N SER A 157 22.94 -0.24 4.59
CA SER A 157 23.75 -1.15 5.44
C SER A 157 22.92 -2.20 6.16
N VAL A 158 21.67 -1.88 6.48
CA VAL A 158 20.70 -2.80 7.11
C VAL A 158 19.72 -3.42 6.10
N GLN A 159 20.00 -3.28 4.80
CA GLN A 159 19.19 -3.85 3.71
C GLN A 159 17.71 -3.46 3.78
N GLY A 160 17.41 -2.26 4.28
CA GLY A 160 16.03 -1.78 4.42
C GLY A 160 15.22 -2.43 5.55
N ASP A 161 15.84 -3.16 6.47
CA ASP A 161 15.15 -3.64 7.69
C ASP A 161 14.84 -2.45 8.61
N MET A 162 13.56 -2.16 8.80
CA MET A 162 13.08 -1.00 9.57
C MET A 162 13.30 -1.15 11.08
N ASN A 163 13.38 -2.37 11.61
CA ASN A 163 13.70 -2.58 13.02
C ASN A 163 15.18 -2.29 13.29
N LEU A 164 16.07 -2.83 12.45
CA LEU A 164 17.50 -2.57 12.54
C LEU A 164 17.82 -1.10 12.26
N PHE A 165 17.18 -0.50 11.26
CA PHE A 165 17.34 0.91 10.95
C PHE A 165 16.91 1.80 12.12
N SER A 166 15.71 1.57 12.68
CA SER A 166 15.21 2.35 13.82
C SER A 166 16.13 2.21 15.04
N HIS A 167 16.67 1.02 15.31
CA HIS A 167 17.61 0.80 16.40
C HIS A 167 18.91 1.58 16.20
N ALA A 168 19.53 1.48 15.03
CA ALA A 168 20.75 2.20 14.72
C ALA A 168 20.53 3.73 14.73
N LYS A 169 19.37 4.21 14.26
CA LYS A 169 18.98 5.62 14.35
C LYS A 169 18.78 6.09 15.78
N ALA A 170 18.13 5.30 16.62
CA ALA A 170 18.00 5.62 18.04
C ALA A 170 19.37 5.72 18.73
N GLU A 171 20.31 4.83 18.40
CA GLU A 171 21.68 4.87 18.94
C GLU A 171 22.43 6.14 18.50
N GLN A 172 22.33 6.55 17.23
CA GLN A 172 22.89 7.81 16.74
C GLN A 172 22.27 9.01 17.46
N CYS A 173 20.94 9.08 17.56
CA CYS A 173 20.25 10.20 18.19
C CYS A 173 20.57 10.33 19.69
N ARG A 174 20.75 9.21 20.42
CA ARG A 174 21.14 9.24 21.84
C ARG A 174 22.49 9.91 22.07
N GLN A 175 23.39 9.89 21.08
CA GLN A 175 24.69 10.57 21.17
C GLN A 175 24.57 12.08 20.94
N ASP A 176 23.60 12.51 20.13
CA ASP A 176 23.48 13.90 19.67
C ASP A 176 22.45 14.74 20.46
N SER A 177 21.34 14.15 20.93
CA SER A 177 20.32 14.84 21.75
C SER A 177 19.36 13.86 22.44
N PRO A 178 19.21 13.89 23.78
CA PRO A 178 18.25 13.03 24.48
C PRO A 178 16.82 13.52 24.21
N GLY A 179 16.13 12.83 23.31
CA GLY A 179 14.74 13.09 22.90
C GLY A 179 13.96 11.82 22.60
N VAL A 180 12.75 11.97 22.04
CA VAL A 180 11.91 10.84 21.60
C VAL A 180 12.62 10.11 20.45
N GLU A 181 12.94 8.83 20.66
CA GLU A 181 13.62 8.01 19.68
C GLU A 181 12.77 7.86 18.42
N PRO A 182 13.33 8.12 17.22
CA PRO A 182 12.59 7.93 15.99
C PRO A 182 12.35 6.44 15.78
N ILE A 183 11.09 6.07 15.54
CA ILE A 183 10.75 4.69 15.22
C ILE A 183 10.02 4.63 13.89
N PHE A 184 10.61 3.92 12.94
CA PHE A 184 10.13 3.82 11.57
C PHE A 184 9.35 2.53 11.36
N ASP A 185 8.29 2.59 10.57
CA ASP A 185 7.49 1.42 10.17
C ASP A 185 7.42 1.22 8.64
N GLY A 186 8.07 2.10 7.88
CA GLY A 186 8.19 2.00 6.44
C GLY A 186 9.09 3.08 5.85
N VAL A 187 9.33 2.96 4.55
CA VAL A 187 10.11 3.89 3.74
C VAL A 187 9.19 4.53 2.72
N VAL A 188 9.39 5.83 2.45
CA VAL A 188 8.79 6.54 1.32
C VAL A 188 9.87 7.08 0.39
N ASP A 189 9.67 6.88 -0.90
CA ASP A 189 10.52 7.37 -1.98
C ASP A 189 9.67 8.11 -3.01
N TRP A 190 10.18 9.20 -3.57
CA TRP A 190 9.44 10.01 -4.55
C TRP A 190 9.87 9.62 -5.95
N ILE A 191 8.89 9.35 -6.80
CA ILE A 191 9.07 8.98 -8.21
C ILE A 191 8.26 9.95 -9.08
N ASP A 192 8.58 10.02 -10.37
CA ASP A 192 8.09 11.09 -11.28
C ASP A 192 6.57 11.32 -11.21
N ASP A 193 5.79 10.26 -11.05
CA ASP A 193 4.32 10.31 -11.04
C ASP A 193 3.68 9.86 -9.71
N GLY A 194 4.43 9.80 -8.61
CA GLY A 194 3.89 9.41 -7.31
C GLY A 194 4.90 9.19 -6.18
N ALA A 195 4.41 8.61 -5.08
CA ALA A 195 5.25 8.18 -3.98
C ALA A 195 5.19 6.65 -3.86
N SER A 196 6.35 6.04 -3.77
CA SER A 196 6.57 4.63 -3.52
C SER A 196 6.70 4.41 -2.01
N TYR A 197 5.90 3.49 -1.47
CA TYR A 197 5.94 3.12 -0.06
C TYR A 197 6.33 1.66 0.12
N CYS A 198 7.33 1.41 0.96
CA CYS A 198 7.74 0.08 1.36
C CYS A 198 7.45 -0.12 2.85
N PHE A 199 6.68 -1.13 3.17
CA PHE A 199 6.32 -1.49 4.55
C PHE A 199 6.77 -2.91 4.86
N ASP A 200 7.18 -3.13 6.10
CA ASP A 200 7.24 -4.48 6.62
C ASP A 200 5.82 -4.95 7.00
N SER A 201 5.44 -6.13 6.53
CA SER A 201 4.16 -6.78 6.84
C SER A 201 3.88 -6.92 8.35
N HIS A 202 4.91 -6.93 9.21
CA HIS A 202 4.75 -6.95 10.66
C HIS A 202 4.36 -5.59 11.23
N HIS A 203 4.72 -4.50 10.56
CA HIS A 203 4.59 -3.16 11.13
C HIS A 203 3.31 -2.43 10.71
N ALA A 204 2.70 -2.78 9.58
CA ALA A 204 1.45 -2.19 9.13
C ALA A 204 0.37 -3.26 8.89
N ARG A 205 -0.88 -2.94 9.27
CA ARG A 205 -2.04 -3.80 8.95
C ARG A 205 -2.54 -3.43 7.57
N MET A 206 -2.57 -4.39 6.66
CA MET A 206 -2.92 -4.16 5.26
C MET A 206 -4.17 -4.96 4.91
N HIS A 207 -5.15 -4.30 4.32
CA HIS A 207 -6.39 -4.93 3.91
C HIS A 207 -6.77 -4.51 2.50
N THR A 208 -6.99 -5.49 1.63
CA THR A 208 -7.54 -5.25 0.29
C THR A 208 -8.94 -4.67 0.38
N ILE A 209 -9.19 -3.62 -0.38
CA ILE A 209 -10.50 -3.00 -0.56
C ILE A 209 -11.01 -3.25 -1.99
N LEU A 210 -10.13 -3.13 -2.98
CA LEU A 210 -10.43 -3.28 -4.40
C LEU A 210 -9.39 -4.17 -5.06
N SER A 211 -9.80 -4.99 -6.02
CA SER A 211 -8.88 -5.62 -6.97
C SER A 211 -9.43 -5.47 -8.39
N ILE A 212 -8.56 -5.08 -9.32
CA ILE A 212 -8.85 -4.85 -10.72
C ILE A 212 -7.95 -5.81 -11.50
N ASP A 213 -8.56 -6.75 -12.22
CA ASP A 213 -7.83 -7.58 -13.18
C ASP A 213 -7.77 -6.85 -14.51
N THR A 214 -6.56 -6.68 -15.04
CA THR A 214 -6.29 -5.98 -16.28
C THR A 214 -5.55 -6.87 -17.28
N ARG A 215 -5.69 -6.58 -18.56
CA ARG A 215 -4.86 -7.14 -19.64
C ARG A 215 -4.12 -6.02 -20.36
N CYS A 216 -2.83 -6.23 -20.60
CA CYS A 216 -2.03 -5.52 -21.59
C CYS A 216 -1.86 -6.39 -22.82
#